data_AF-A0A7I4YI92-F1
#
_entry.id   AF-A0A7I4YI92-F1
#
_cell.length_a   1.000
_cell.length_b   1.000
_cell.length_c   1.000
_cell.angle_alpha   90.00
_cell.angle_beta   90.00
_cell.angle_gamma   90.00
#
_symmetry.space_group_name_H-M   'P 1'
#
loop_
_entity.id
_entity.type
_entity.pdbx_description
1 polymer ?
#
loop_
_entity_poly.entity_id
_entity_poly.type
_entity_poly.pdbx_seq_one_letter_code
_entity_poly.pdbx_strand_id
1 'polypeptide(L)'
;MPCRHCYEISQVCAALPPSVQSCPVRNPKQSTMPKDRRLSSTKQSQILSLRQAGHGNKVIAKQLGRSKRCIDGFVKNPAAYGQAHGGGRPLKLTRADHRRIARLASNSIMSANQIRAQFSLNVSTSVVLRVIRRQIFLKSERMKPLPV
;
A
#
# COMPACT_ATOMS: atom_id res chain seq x y z
N MET A 1 38.08 33.43 41.55
CA MET A 1 37.04 34.08 42.37
C MET A 1 35.84 34.36 41.48
N PRO A 2 34.74 33.59 41.59
CA PRO A 2 33.55 33.83 40.76
C PRO A 2 32.77 35.09 41.21
N CYS A 3 32.23 35.82 40.23
CA CYS A 3 31.56 37.12 40.41
C CYS A 3 30.24 37.03 41.20
N ARG A 4 29.92 38.08 41.98
CA ARG A 4 28.73 38.17 42.86
C ARG A 4 27.39 37.87 42.17
N HIS A 5 27.29 38.13 40.87
CA HIS A 5 26.08 37.82 40.08
C HIS A 5 25.83 36.30 39.93
N CYS A 6 26.89 35.48 39.95
CA CYS A 6 26.77 34.02 39.90
C CYS A 6 26.34 33.42 41.25
N TYR A 7 26.59 34.13 42.35
CA TYR A 7 26.22 33.68 43.70
C TYR A 7 24.72 33.89 43.98
N GLU A 8 24.16 35.01 43.49
CA GLU A 8 22.73 35.33 43.62
C GLU A 8 21.82 34.38 42.82
N ILE A 9 22.25 33.94 41.63
CA ILE A 9 21.49 32.95 40.84
C ILE A 9 21.45 31.59 41.56
N SER A 10 22.49 31.26 42.34
CA SER A 10 22.55 30.00 43.10
C SER A 10 21.66 30.02 44.35
N GLN A 11 21.32 31.20 44.90
CA GLN A 11 20.50 31.32 46.11
C GLN A 11 18.99 31.28 45.86
N VAL A 12 18.52 31.64 44.65
CA VAL A 12 17.08 31.55 44.32
C VAL A 12 16.64 30.09 44.05
N CYS A 13 17.54 29.21 43.64
CA CYS A 13 17.21 27.82 43.31
C CYS A 13 17.07 26.86 44.51
N ALA A 14 17.30 27.32 45.75
CA ALA A 14 17.37 26.46 46.95
C ALA A 14 16.08 26.41 47.81
N ALA A 15 14.95 26.95 47.35
CA ALA A 15 13.74 27.07 48.17
C ALA A 15 12.45 26.55 47.49
N LEU A 16 12.50 25.38 46.85
CA LEU A 16 11.30 24.69 46.36
C LEU A 16 11.25 23.23 46.87
N PRO A 17 10.10 22.79 47.42
CA PRO A 17 9.98 21.49 48.09
C PRO A 17 10.14 20.30 47.12
N PRO A 18 10.75 19.17 47.54
CA PRO A 18 10.99 17.99 46.70
C PRO A 18 9.73 17.10 46.63
N SER A 19 8.62 17.64 46.15
CA SER A 19 7.36 16.91 46.07
C SER A 19 6.52 17.26 44.85
N VAL A 20 7.11 17.24 43.64
CA VAL A 20 6.55 16.61 42.43
C VAL A 20 7.70 16.50 41.42
N GLN A 21 8.61 15.55 41.61
CA GLN A 21 9.39 15.02 40.50
C GLN A 21 8.65 13.81 39.96
N SER A 22 7.51 14.08 39.32
CA SER A 22 7.00 13.12 38.34
C SER A 22 7.99 13.15 37.18
N CYS A 23 8.89 12.17 37.19
CA CYS A 23 9.77 11.87 36.07
C CYS A 23 8.93 11.95 34.79
N PRO A 24 9.34 12.71 33.75
CA PRO A 24 8.61 12.72 32.49
C PRO A 24 8.56 11.28 31.96
N VAL A 25 7.36 10.73 32.09
CA VAL A 25 6.78 9.52 31.53
C VAL A 25 7.80 8.62 30.83
N ARG A 26 8.03 7.44 31.43
CA ARG A 26 8.52 6.24 30.74
C ARG A 26 7.87 6.17 29.37
N ASN A 27 8.67 6.41 28.34
CA ASN A 27 8.37 6.22 26.93
C ASN A 27 7.39 5.04 26.77
N PRO A 28 6.11 5.28 26.46
CA PRO A 28 5.18 4.18 26.24
C PRO A 28 5.76 3.40 25.08
N LYS A 29 6.18 2.16 25.37
CA LYS A 29 6.67 1.18 24.40
C LYS A 29 5.89 1.40 23.11
N GLN A 30 6.59 1.87 22.08
CA GLN A 30 5.99 2.09 20.77
C GLN A 30 5.32 0.76 20.41
N SER A 31 3.99 0.73 20.52
CA SER A 31 3.17 -0.37 20.06
C SER A 31 3.62 -0.62 18.63
N THR A 32 4.27 -1.76 18.40
CA THR A 32 4.76 -2.16 17.09
C THR A 32 3.53 -2.48 16.27
N MET A 33 2.89 -1.44 15.74
CA MET A 33 1.79 -1.61 14.82
C MET A 33 2.29 -2.41 13.62
N PRO A 34 1.46 -3.29 13.04
CA PRO A 34 1.77 -3.90 11.77
C PRO A 34 2.17 -2.80 10.78
N LYS A 35 3.25 -3.04 10.04
CA LYS A 35 3.82 -2.10 9.09
C LYS A 35 2.92 -2.03 7.86
N ASP A 36 1.71 -1.50 8.02
CA ASP A 36 0.79 -1.31 6.92
C ASP A 36 1.47 -0.41 5.90
N ARG A 37 1.43 -0.84 4.63
CA ARG A 37 2.08 -0.12 3.52
C ARG A 37 1.47 1.28 3.30
N ARG A 38 0.22 1.50 3.74
CA ARG A 38 -0.55 2.74 3.50
C ARG A 38 -1.08 3.32 4.82
N LEU A 39 -1.23 4.65 4.87
CA LEU A 39 -1.90 5.33 5.98
C LEU A 39 -3.38 5.03 5.95
N SER A 40 -3.94 4.61 7.09
CA SER A 40 -5.39 4.48 7.27
C SER A 40 -6.08 5.84 7.23
N SER A 41 -7.36 5.87 6.87
CA SER A 41 -8.16 7.11 6.82
C SER A 41 -8.10 7.89 8.14
N THR A 42 -8.20 7.21 9.29
CA THR A 42 -8.08 7.84 10.62
C THR A 42 -6.76 8.57 10.80
N LYS A 43 -5.64 7.94 10.40
CA LYS A 43 -4.31 8.54 10.49
C LYS A 43 -4.17 9.71 9.52
N GLN A 44 -4.76 9.63 8.34
CA GLN A 44 -4.78 10.74 7.38
C GLN A 44 -5.49 11.96 7.97
N SER A 45 -6.68 11.78 8.57
CA SER A 45 -7.41 12.87 9.24
C SER A 45 -6.61 13.47 10.39
N GLN A 46 -5.98 12.64 11.22
CA GLN A 46 -5.11 13.12 12.32
C GLN A 46 -3.94 13.95 11.80
N ILE A 47 -3.30 13.54 10.69
CA ILE A 47 -2.21 14.32 10.07
C ILE A 47 -2.71 15.68 9.60
N LEU A 48 -3.89 15.74 8.98
CA LEU A 48 -4.48 16.99 8.51
C LEU A 48 -4.78 17.94 9.69
N SER A 49 -5.40 17.44 10.75
CA SER A 49 -5.68 18.24 11.96
C SER A 49 -4.41 18.76 12.62
N LEU A 50 -3.38 17.90 12.77
CA LEU A 50 -2.10 18.30 13.38
C LEU A 50 -1.34 19.32 12.52
N ARG A 51 -1.49 19.26 11.19
CA ARG A 51 -0.89 20.22 10.28
C ARG A 51 -1.64 21.56 10.30
N GLN A 52 -2.96 21.55 10.43
CA GLN A 52 -3.75 22.77 10.67
C GLN A 52 -3.34 23.45 11.98
N ALA A 53 -3.05 22.66 13.03
CA ALA A 53 -2.51 23.15 14.30
C ALA A 53 -1.04 23.62 14.25
N GLY A 54 -0.39 23.59 13.08
CA GLY A 54 0.97 24.11 12.91
C GLY A 54 2.10 23.15 13.28
N HIS A 55 1.82 21.91 13.65
CA HIS A 55 2.87 20.95 14.01
C HIS A 55 3.76 20.58 12.82
N GLY A 56 5.06 20.44 13.08
CA GLY A 56 6.03 19.99 12.09
C GLY A 56 5.91 18.48 11.80
N ASN A 57 6.20 18.07 10.56
CA ASN A 57 6.08 16.68 10.11
C ASN A 57 6.89 15.68 10.96
N LYS A 58 8.03 16.11 11.55
CA LYS A 58 8.84 15.29 12.46
C LYS A 58 8.08 14.93 13.75
N VAL A 59 7.31 15.87 14.30
CA VAL A 59 6.53 15.68 15.53
C VAL A 59 5.35 14.76 15.24
N ILE A 60 4.63 15.02 14.16
CA ILE A 60 3.51 14.20 13.69
C ILE A 60 3.96 12.75 13.46
N ALA A 61 5.12 12.54 12.84
CA ALA A 61 5.69 11.22 12.60
C ALA A 61 5.96 10.45 13.89
N LYS A 62 6.53 11.12 14.92
CA LYS A 62 6.76 10.52 16.24
C LYS A 62 5.45 10.16 16.93
N GLN A 63 4.48 11.07 16.91
CA GLN A 63 3.16 10.88 17.53
C GLN A 63 2.38 9.71 16.90
N LEU A 64 2.48 9.53 15.59
CA LEU A 64 1.78 8.46 14.85
C LEU A 64 2.59 7.17 14.70
N GLY A 65 3.83 7.13 15.21
CA GLY A 65 4.74 5.98 15.03
C GLY A 65 5.03 5.66 13.56
N ARG A 66 5.08 6.67 12.69
CA ARG A 66 5.34 6.51 11.24
C ARG A 66 6.64 7.18 10.84
N SER A 67 7.19 6.76 9.70
CA SER A 67 8.40 7.41 9.18
C SER A 67 8.09 8.83 8.71
N LYS A 68 9.02 9.75 8.92
CA LYS A 68 8.92 11.14 8.40
C LYS A 68 8.61 11.15 6.90
N ARG A 69 9.29 10.29 6.12
CA ARG A 69 9.09 10.18 4.66
C ARG A 69 7.66 9.78 4.27
N CYS A 70 6.99 8.97 5.08
CA CYS A 70 5.59 8.61 4.86
C CYS A 70 4.67 9.83 5.00
N ILE A 71 4.87 10.62 6.06
CA ILE A 71 4.12 11.86 6.32
C ILE A 71 4.43 12.90 5.24
N ASP A 72 5.69 13.11 4.90
CA ASP A 72 6.11 14.04 3.84
C ASP A 72 5.46 13.69 2.50
N GLY A 73 5.37 12.40 2.16
CA GLY A 73 4.70 11.94 0.95
C GLY A 73 3.19 12.20 0.94
N PHE A 74 2.52 12.04 2.09
CA PHE A 74 1.10 12.36 2.25
C PHE A 74 0.84 13.87 2.18
N VAL A 75 1.62 14.67 2.92
CA VAL A 75 1.44 16.13 3.01
C VAL A 75 1.65 16.82 1.66
N LYS A 76 2.54 16.29 0.81
CA LYS A 76 2.76 16.83 -0.54
C LYS A 76 1.51 16.78 -1.42
N ASN A 77 0.75 15.69 -1.36
CA ASN A 77 -0.42 15.46 -2.19
C ASN A 77 -1.46 14.61 -1.43
N PRO A 78 -2.22 15.22 -0.49
CA PRO A 78 -3.16 14.48 0.35
C PRO A 78 -4.32 13.89 -0.48
N ALA A 79 -4.82 14.63 -1.48
CA ALA A 79 -5.94 14.19 -2.32
C ALA A 79 -5.59 12.97 -3.20
N ALA A 80 -4.37 12.90 -3.72
CA ALA A 80 -3.91 11.81 -4.58
C ALA A 80 -3.28 10.63 -3.79
N TYR A 81 -3.22 10.71 -2.46
CA TYR A 81 -2.56 9.70 -1.66
C TYR A 81 -3.27 8.35 -1.78
N GLY A 82 -2.53 7.32 -2.21
CA GLY A 82 -3.06 5.97 -2.37
C GLY A 82 -3.94 5.74 -3.61
N GLN A 83 -4.23 6.79 -4.40
CA GLN A 83 -4.98 6.71 -5.66
C GLN A 83 -4.17 6.11 -6.80
N ALA A 84 -2.84 6.29 -6.75
CA ALA A 84 -1.94 5.68 -7.71
C ALA A 84 -1.90 4.16 -7.49
N HIS A 85 -2.72 3.44 -8.25
CA HIS A 85 -2.56 2.01 -8.46
C HIS A 85 -1.49 1.82 -9.52
N GLY A 86 -0.26 1.53 -9.07
CA GLY A 86 0.72 0.91 -9.95
C GLY A 86 0.08 -0.39 -10.42
N GLY A 87 -0.30 -0.46 -11.70
CA GLY A 87 -0.97 -1.62 -12.25
C GLY A 87 -0.21 -2.92 -11.99
N GLY A 88 -0.85 -4.04 -12.30
CA GLY A 88 -0.19 -5.33 -12.24
C GLY A 88 0.95 -5.47 -13.25
N ARG A 89 1.70 -6.57 -13.13
CA ARG A 89 2.68 -6.97 -14.14
C ARG A 89 2.01 -7.03 -15.53
N PRO A 90 2.65 -6.50 -16.59
CA PRO A 90 2.10 -6.58 -17.93
C PRO A 90 1.83 -8.04 -18.33
N LEU A 91 0.75 -8.22 -19.09
CA LEU A 91 0.35 -9.53 -19.61
C LEU A 91 1.35 -9.98 -20.69
N LYS A 92 1.61 -11.29 -20.74
CA LYS A 92 2.47 -11.90 -21.78
C LYS A 92 1.84 -11.86 -23.18
N LEU A 93 0.52 -11.73 -23.25
CA LEU A 93 -0.24 -11.74 -24.50
C LEU A 93 -0.78 -10.35 -24.78
N THR A 94 -0.79 -9.98 -26.05
CA THR A 94 -1.34 -8.72 -26.53
C THR A 94 -2.87 -8.81 -26.60
N ARG A 95 -3.54 -7.64 -26.70
CA ARG A 95 -4.99 -7.59 -26.94
C ARG A 95 -5.38 -8.28 -28.26
N ALA A 96 -4.51 -8.28 -29.26
CA ALA A 96 -4.76 -8.94 -30.53
C ALA A 96 -4.75 -10.47 -30.36
N ASP A 97 -3.79 -11.00 -29.61
CA ASP A 97 -3.70 -12.44 -29.33
C ASP A 97 -4.93 -12.93 -28.58
N HIS A 98 -5.42 -12.15 -27.60
CA HIS A 98 -6.65 -12.45 -26.89
C HIS A 98 -7.85 -12.63 -27.85
N ARG A 99 -7.99 -11.73 -28.83
CA ARG A 99 -9.06 -11.80 -29.82
C ARG A 99 -8.91 -13.01 -30.75
N ARG A 100 -7.68 -13.31 -31.18
CA ARG A 100 -7.42 -14.47 -32.06
C ARG A 100 -7.70 -15.79 -31.34
N ILE A 101 -7.26 -15.93 -30.10
CA ILE A 101 -7.54 -17.09 -29.25
C ILE A 101 -9.05 -17.24 -29.04
N ALA A 102 -9.75 -16.16 -28.68
CA ALA A 102 -11.19 -16.21 -28.44
C ALA A 102 -11.99 -16.60 -29.70
N ARG A 103 -11.63 -16.04 -30.86
CA ARG A 103 -12.27 -16.36 -32.15
C ARG A 103 -12.06 -17.82 -32.52
N LEU A 104 -10.82 -18.32 -32.41
CA LEU A 104 -10.51 -19.70 -32.73
C LEU A 104 -11.21 -20.67 -31.76
N ALA A 105 -11.22 -20.36 -30.46
CA ALA A 105 -11.93 -21.17 -29.46
C ALA A 105 -13.44 -21.18 -29.67
N SER A 106 -14.02 -20.12 -30.24
CA SER A 106 -15.45 -20.05 -30.58
C SER A 106 -15.81 -20.89 -31.80
N ASN A 107 -14.93 -20.88 -32.80
CA ASN A 107 -15.21 -21.46 -34.11
C ASN A 107 -14.69 -22.90 -34.26
N SER A 108 -14.02 -23.45 -33.25
CA SER A 108 -13.39 -24.77 -33.33
C SER A 108 -13.51 -25.55 -32.02
N ILE A 109 -13.44 -26.87 -32.13
CA ILE A 109 -13.37 -27.82 -30.99
C ILE A 109 -11.93 -28.05 -30.52
N MET A 110 -11.01 -27.13 -30.82
CA MET A 110 -9.59 -27.30 -30.52
C MET A 110 -9.31 -27.16 -29.02
N SER A 111 -8.46 -28.04 -28.51
CA SER A 111 -7.95 -27.94 -27.15
C SER A 111 -7.05 -26.71 -26.98
N ALA A 112 -6.91 -26.22 -25.73
CA ALA A 112 -6.05 -25.09 -25.44
C ALA A 112 -4.57 -25.31 -25.86
N ASN A 113 -4.10 -26.56 -25.87
CA ASN A 113 -2.75 -26.89 -26.34
C ASN A 113 -2.63 -26.79 -27.87
N GLN A 114 -3.66 -27.24 -28.60
CA GLN A 114 -3.70 -27.10 -30.05
C GLN A 114 -3.79 -25.63 -30.48
N ILE A 115 -4.62 -24.83 -29.79
CA ILE A 115 -4.71 -23.37 -30.01
C ILE A 115 -3.35 -22.70 -29.78
N ARG A 116 -2.65 -23.08 -28.71
CA ARG A 116 -1.30 -22.58 -28.41
C ARG A 116 -0.32 -22.92 -29.53
N ALA A 117 -0.33 -24.16 -30.01
CA ALA A 117 0.55 -24.65 -31.07
C ALA A 117 0.26 -23.95 -32.42
N GLN A 118 -1.01 -23.79 -32.78
CA GLN A 118 -1.41 -23.15 -34.04
C GLN A 118 -0.90 -21.70 -34.15
N PHE A 119 -0.94 -20.95 -33.06
CA PHE A 119 -0.42 -19.58 -33.01
C PHE A 119 1.05 -19.49 -32.59
N SER A 120 1.74 -20.63 -32.40
CA SER A 120 3.13 -20.71 -31.94
C SER A 120 3.42 -19.81 -30.73
N LEU A 121 2.49 -19.76 -29.77
CA LEU A 121 2.60 -18.84 -28.64
C LEU A 121 3.60 -19.36 -27.60
N ASN A 122 4.56 -18.52 -27.22
CA ASN A 122 5.49 -18.79 -26.12
C ASN A 122 4.87 -18.53 -24.73
N VAL A 123 3.74 -19.19 -24.46
CA VAL A 123 3.03 -19.11 -23.17
C VAL A 123 2.59 -20.50 -22.74
N SER A 124 2.31 -20.69 -21.45
CA SER A 124 1.78 -21.98 -20.98
C SER A 124 0.33 -22.17 -21.43
N THR A 125 -0.08 -23.43 -21.54
CA THR A 125 -1.48 -23.82 -21.84
C THR A 125 -2.47 -23.22 -20.84
N SER A 126 -2.08 -23.09 -19.57
CA SER A 126 -2.89 -22.46 -18.53
C SER A 126 -3.19 -20.98 -18.81
N VAL A 127 -2.27 -20.25 -19.48
CA VAL A 127 -2.50 -18.86 -19.87
C VAL A 127 -3.56 -18.78 -20.96
N VAL A 128 -3.48 -19.65 -21.97
CA VAL A 128 -4.49 -19.74 -23.05
C VAL A 128 -5.87 -20.06 -22.47
N LEU A 129 -5.93 -21.05 -21.57
CA LEU A 129 -7.18 -21.43 -20.90
C LEU A 129 -7.75 -20.29 -20.03
N ARG A 130 -6.89 -19.52 -19.35
CA ARG A 130 -7.30 -18.32 -18.61
C ARG A 130 -7.87 -17.26 -19.54
N VAL A 131 -7.32 -17.08 -20.74
CA VAL A 131 -7.85 -16.15 -21.75
C VAL A 131 -9.25 -16.58 -22.21
N ILE A 132 -9.43 -17.88 -22.49
CA ILE A 132 -10.73 -18.45 -22.90
C ILE A 132 -11.78 -18.26 -21.79
N ARG A 133 -11.46 -18.65 -20.55
CA ARG A 133 -12.37 -18.55 -19.39
C ARG A 133 -12.73 -17.11 -19.01
N ARG A 134 -11.90 -16.13 -19.38
CA ARG A 134 -12.21 -14.70 -19.16
C ARG A 134 -13.23 -14.17 -20.17
N GLN A 135 -13.48 -14.85 -21.28
CA GLN A 135 -14.48 -14.42 -22.25
C GLN A 135 -15.86 -14.80 -21.74
N ILE A 136 -16.72 -13.80 -21.54
CA ILE A 136 -18.07 -13.99 -20.99
C ILE A 136 -18.96 -14.78 -21.96
N PHE A 137 -18.72 -14.66 -23.27
CA PHE A 137 -19.55 -15.26 -24.31
C PHE A 137 -19.15 -16.70 -24.68
N LEU A 138 -18.02 -17.22 -24.20
CA LEU A 138 -17.61 -18.60 -24.48
C LEU A 138 -18.15 -19.53 -23.39
N LYS A 139 -19.10 -20.39 -23.76
CA LYS A 139 -19.60 -21.48 -22.90
C LYS A 139 -19.00 -22.79 -23.39
N SER A 140 -18.31 -23.50 -22.50
CA SER A 140 -17.81 -24.84 -22.79
C SER A 140 -18.82 -25.86 -22.28
N GLU A 141 -19.40 -26.63 -23.20
CA GLU A 141 -20.28 -27.74 -22.88
C GLU A 141 -19.60 -29.08 -23.19
N ARG A 142 -20.02 -30.13 -22.50
CA ARG A 142 -19.58 -31.49 -22.84
C ARG A 142 -20.30 -31.93 -24.11
N MET A 143 -19.54 -32.40 -25.09
CA MET A 143 -20.11 -32.99 -26.30
C MET A 143 -20.99 -34.18 -25.93
N LYS A 144 -22.22 -34.20 -26.45
CA LYS A 144 -23.09 -35.37 -26.32
C LYS A 144 -22.60 -36.45 -27.29
N PRO A 145 -22.58 -37.73 -26.87
CA PRO A 145 -22.26 -38.81 -27.80
C PRO A 145 -23.23 -38.79 -28.98
N LEU A 146 -22.74 -39.19 -30.15
CA LEU A 146 -23.58 -39.33 -31.33
C LEU A 146 -24.72 -40.31 -31.00
N PRO A 147 -26.00 -39.97 -31.25
CA PRO A 147 -27.08 -40.92 -31.06
C PRO A 147 -26.84 -42.11 -32.00
N VAL A 148 -26.85 -43.31 -31.43
CA VAL A 148 -26.71 -44.59 -32.14
C VAL A 148 -28.02 -44.98 -32.81
#